data_AF-A0A2S7CXZ1-F1
#
_entry.id   AF-A0A2S7CXZ1-F1
#
_cell.length_a   1.000
_cell.length_b   1.000
_cell.length_c   1.000
_cell.angle_alpha   90.00
_cell.angle_beta   90.00
_cell.angle_gamma   90.00
#
_symmetry.space_group_name_H-M   'P 1'
#
loop_
_entity.id
_entity.type
_entity.pdbx_description
1 polymer ?
#
loop_
_entity_poly.entity_id
_entity_poly.type
_entity_poly.pdbx_seq_one_letter_code
_entity_poly.pdbx_strand_id
1 'polypeptide(L)'
;MNEITLTLRNFMDQDDGWGREDGRAVFLRLLGAVEAHPGVCRFGLDLAGVHRLDSSFPRESFVALAKRFCGEKSFALRGPLDPDNEDNIDAAARKRQMPLVTRNGSEWRVLGPEPSPGLKPVFEAAMSRGEVTTAELIRTPYEMGSANNVSNKLRQLAEAGYLLRREDASASGGKEYRYLAPC
;
A
#
# COMPACT_ATOMS: atom_id res chain seq x y z
N MET A 1 5.18 -12.54 10.40
CA MET A 1 5.30 -12.01 9.03
C MET A 1 6.06 -10.71 9.13
N ASN A 2 7.13 -10.53 8.36
CA ASN A 2 8.07 -9.45 8.59
C ASN A 2 7.62 -8.17 7.88
N GLU A 3 7.64 -7.07 8.63
CA GLU A 3 7.34 -5.72 8.18
C GLU A 3 8.50 -4.83 8.62
N ILE A 4 8.87 -3.85 7.79
CA ILE A 4 9.89 -2.87 8.12
C ILE A 4 9.36 -1.47 7.79
N THR A 5 9.70 -0.49 8.62
CA THR A 5 9.47 0.92 8.33
C THR A 5 10.76 1.57 7.83
N LEU A 6 10.67 2.28 6.73
CA LEU A 6 11.73 3.09 6.14
C LEU A 6 11.39 4.57 6.36
N THR A 7 12.23 5.31 7.06
CA THR A 7 12.08 6.77 7.21
C THR A 7 12.53 7.45 5.91
N LEU A 8 11.59 8.08 5.19
CA LEU A 8 11.83 8.69 3.87
C LEU A 8 12.96 9.73 3.92
N ARG A 9 13.03 10.49 5.02
CA ARG A 9 14.04 11.52 5.29
C ARG A 9 15.49 11.00 5.11
N ASN A 10 15.74 9.75 5.47
CA ASN A 10 17.07 9.13 5.36
C ASN A 10 17.52 8.87 3.91
N PHE A 11 16.58 8.96 2.95
CA PHE A 11 16.85 8.72 1.54
C PHE A 11 16.93 10.01 0.72
N MET A 12 16.57 11.14 1.30
CA MET A 12 16.46 12.43 0.64
C MET A 12 17.66 13.33 1.01
N ASP A 13 18.12 14.18 0.09
CA ASP A 13 19.27 15.06 0.33
C ASP A 13 18.90 16.36 1.08
N GLN A 14 17.65 16.81 0.98
CA GLN A 14 17.11 18.02 1.63
C GLN A 14 15.72 17.73 2.23
N ASP A 15 15.34 18.46 3.27
CA ASP A 15 14.07 18.23 3.99
C ASP A 15 12.83 18.41 3.10
N ASP A 16 12.96 19.20 2.03
CA ASP A 16 11.98 19.34 0.95
C ASP A 16 12.27 18.37 -0.21
N GLY A 17 11.24 17.74 -0.75
CA GLY A 17 11.29 16.92 -1.95
C GLY A 17 10.72 17.68 -3.15
N TRP A 18 11.56 17.97 -4.14
CA TRP A 18 11.17 18.82 -5.27
C TRP A 18 11.54 18.23 -6.62
N GLY A 19 10.55 18.12 -7.50
CA GLY A 19 10.81 17.80 -8.90
C GLY A 19 11.03 16.31 -9.16
N ARG A 20 11.19 16.02 -10.45
CA ARG A 20 11.36 14.65 -10.94
C ARG A 20 12.76 14.08 -10.70
N GLU A 21 13.77 14.94 -10.69
CA GLU A 21 15.17 14.54 -10.55
C GLU A 21 15.44 14.00 -9.15
N ASP A 22 15.11 14.79 -8.13
CA ASP A 22 15.17 14.38 -6.72
C ASP A 22 14.32 13.12 -6.47
N GLY A 23 13.11 13.08 -7.02
CA GLY A 23 12.23 11.92 -6.90
C GLY A 23 12.87 10.63 -7.46
N ARG A 24 13.56 10.71 -8.60
CA ARG A 24 14.28 9.55 -9.19
C ARG A 24 15.51 9.15 -8.38
N ALA A 25 16.25 10.12 -7.83
CA ALA A 25 17.38 9.82 -6.97
C ALA A 25 16.92 9.07 -5.70
N VAL A 26 15.86 9.55 -5.07
CA VAL A 26 15.24 8.92 -3.89
C VAL A 26 14.66 7.55 -4.23
N PHE A 27 14.02 7.38 -5.39
CA PHE A 27 13.56 6.08 -5.87
C PHE A 27 14.66 5.03 -5.87
N LEU A 28 15.85 5.34 -6.41
CA LEU A 28 16.96 4.38 -6.50
C LEU A 28 17.45 3.97 -5.11
N ARG A 29 17.51 4.91 -4.16
CA ARG A 29 17.94 4.63 -2.78
C ARG A 29 16.89 3.78 -2.05
N LEU A 30 15.61 4.11 -2.19
CA LEU A 30 14.51 3.30 -1.63
C LEU A 30 14.46 1.90 -2.25
N LEU A 31 14.68 1.78 -3.56
CA LEU A 31 14.74 0.50 -4.25
C LEU A 31 15.82 -0.40 -3.66
N GLY A 32 17.04 0.14 -3.49
CA GLY A 32 18.13 -0.60 -2.84
C GLY A 32 17.78 -1.05 -1.42
N ALA A 33 17.12 -0.20 -0.63
CA ALA A 33 16.67 -0.55 0.71
C ALA A 33 15.61 -1.68 0.71
N VAL A 34 14.67 -1.66 -0.23
CA VAL A 34 13.66 -2.72 -0.36
C VAL A 34 14.31 -4.04 -0.82
N GLU A 35 15.22 -3.98 -1.79
CA GLU A 35 15.92 -5.16 -2.33
C GLU A 35 16.90 -5.79 -1.33
N ALA A 36 17.45 -5.00 -0.40
CA ALA A 36 18.24 -5.50 0.73
C ALA A 36 17.42 -6.35 1.72
N HIS A 37 16.09 -6.34 1.62
CA HIS A 37 15.17 -7.09 2.49
C HIS A 37 14.24 -8.02 1.69
N PRO A 38 14.79 -9.05 1.01
CA PRO A 38 14.01 -9.88 0.08
C PRO A 38 12.85 -10.64 0.77
N GLY A 39 13.04 -11.04 2.04
CA GLY A 39 12.01 -11.74 2.83
C GLY A 39 10.91 -10.84 3.42
N VAL A 40 11.03 -9.53 3.29
CA VAL A 40 10.02 -8.57 3.78
C VAL A 40 9.04 -8.25 2.67
N CYS A 41 7.75 -8.28 2.99
CA CYS A 41 6.69 -8.10 2.01
C CYS A 41 5.80 -6.89 2.28
N ARG A 42 5.89 -6.27 3.46
CA ARG A 42 5.14 -5.07 3.82
C ARG A 42 6.10 -4.01 4.32
N PHE A 43 6.01 -2.82 3.75
CA PHE A 43 6.90 -1.71 4.03
C PHE A 43 6.08 -0.50 4.47
N GLY A 44 6.38 0.01 5.66
CA GLY A 44 5.97 1.35 6.06
C GLY A 44 6.95 2.38 5.51
N LEU A 45 6.45 3.50 5.02
CA LEU A 45 7.21 4.68 4.66
C LEU A 45 6.84 5.78 5.63
N ASP A 46 7.72 6.03 6.59
CA ASP A 46 7.56 7.10 7.58
C ASP A 46 8.01 8.43 6.98
N LEU A 47 7.12 9.41 7.01
CA LEU A 47 7.33 10.75 6.46
C LEU A 47 7.84 11.75 7.51
N ALA A 48 8.13 11.30 8.73
CA ALA A 48 8.73 12.16 9.76
C ALA A 48 9.99 12.87 9.25
N GLY A 49 10.05 14.18 9.48
CA GLY A 49 11.15 15.04 9.05
C GLY A 49 11.09 15.50 7.59
N VAL A 50 10.08 15.09 6.82
CA VAL A 50 9.80 15.68 5.49
C VAL A 50 9.02 16.97 5.71
N HIS A 51 9.48 18.07 5.12
CA HIS A 51 8.84 19.37 5.28
C HIS A 51 7.83 19.65 4.16
N ARG A 52 8.27 19.67 2.89
CA ARG A 52 7.37 19.88 1.74
C ARG A 52 7.67 18.93 0.60
N LEU A 53 6.63 18.54 -0.12
CA LEU A 53 6.70 17.73 -1.34
C LEU A 53 5.91 18.43 -2.45
N ASP A 54 6.50 18.60 -3.62
CA ASP A 54 5.70 18.89 -4.82
C ASP A 54 5.13 17.58 -5.37
N SER A 55 3.98 17.58 -6.05
CA SER A 55 3.37 16.34 -6.58
C SER A 55 4.26 15.53 -7.55
N SER A 56 5.31 16.14 -8.13
CA SER A 56 6.19 15.41 -9.04
C SER A 56 7.22 14.54 -8.31
N PHE A 57 7.67 14.96 -7.13
CA PHE A 57 8.58 14.18 -6.28
C PHE A 57 8.02 12.81 -5.85
N PRO A 58 6.89 12.69 -5.13
CA PRO A 58 6.34 11.42 -4.68
C PRO A 58 5.97 10.55 -5.88
N ARG A 59 5.56 11.19 -6.99
CA ARG A 59 5.30 10.51 -8.25
C ARG A 59 6.54 9.78 -8.73
N GLU A 60 7.70 10.42 -8.83
CA GLU A 60 8.91 9.75 -9.32
C GLU A 60 9.63 8.90 -8.27
N SER A 61 9.31 9.07 -6.98
CA SER A 61 9.90 8.34 -5.85
C SER A 61 9.03 7.17 -5.36
N PHE A 62 8.41 7.30 -4.19
CA PHE A 62 7.79 6.19 -3.48
C PHE A 62 6.47 5.72 -4.09
N VAL A 63 5.74 6.55 -4.84
CA VAL A 63 4.58 6.08 -5.62
C VAL A 63 5.04 5.20 -6.78
N ALA A 64 6.15 5.57 -7.45
CA ALA A 64 6.76 4.73 -8.48
C ALA A 64 7.27 3.41 -7.92
N LEU A 65 7.85 3.44 -6.71
CA LEU A 65 8.29 2.24 -6.00
C LEU A 65 7.13 1.30 -5.67
N ALA A 66 6.05 1.82 -5.10
CA ALA A 66 4.85 1.03 -4.81
C ALA A 66 4.27 0.39 -6.07
N LYS A 67 4.25 1.15 -7.19
CA LYS A 67 3.80 0.62 -8.48
C LYS A 67 4.71 -0.48 -9.02
N ARG A 68 6.03 -0.32 -8.90
CA ARG A 68 7.02 -1.31 -9.35
C ARG A 68 6.82 -2.67 -8.68
N PHE A 69 6.51 -2.67 -7.39
CA PHE A 69 6.35 -3.88 -6.58
C PHE A 69 4.88 -4.29 -6.40
N CYS A 70 3.95 -3.72 -7.16
CA CYS A 70 2.53 -4.06 -7.06
C CYS A 70 2.30 -5.57 -7.25
N GLY A 71 1.62 -6.20 -6.30
CA GLY A 71 1.42 -7.66 -6.25
C GLY A 71 2.54 -8.44 -5.55
N GLU A 72 3.74 -7.86 -5.45
CA GLU A 72 4.90 -8.47 -4.80
C GLU A 72 5.16 -7.92 -3.41
N LYS A 73 4.93 -6.63 -3.15
CA LYS A 73 5.11 -6.01 -1.84
C LYS A 73 4.02 -4.95 -1.63
N SER A 74 3.62 -4.71 -0.39
CA SER A 74 2.72 -3.59 -0.05
C SER A 74 3.48 -2.46 0.63
N PHE A 75 2.98 -1.25 0.40
CA PHE A 75 3.53 -0.02 0.96
C PHE A 75 2.42 0.77 1.64
N ALA A 76 2.69 1.29 2.84
CA ALA A 76 1.82 2.25 3.51
C ALA A 76 2.63 3.47 3.95
N LEU A 77 1.98 4.62 4.01
CA LEU A 77 2.57 5.84 4.54
C LEU A 77 2.25 5.96 6.03
N ARG A 78 3.25 6.39 6.81
CA ARG A 78 3.19 6.51 8.27
C ARG A 78 3.59 7.92 8.71
N GLY A 79 3.08 8.29 9.88
CA GLY A 79 3.33 9.57 10.51
C GLY A 79 2.29 10.62 10.15
N PRO A 80 2.31 11.78 10.85
CA PRO A 80 1.45 12.89 10.51
C PRO A 80 1.84 13.42 9.13
N LEU A 81 0.85 13.57 8.26
CA LEU A 81 0.96 14.30 7.02
C LEU A 81 0.28 15.64 7.19
N ASP A 82 0.95 16.73 6.82
CA ASP A 82 0.25 17.99 6.63
C ASP A 82 -0.64 17.92 5.36
N PRO A 83 -1.73 18.69 5.30
CA PRO A 83 -2.68 18.64 4.18
C PRO A 83 -2.04 18.92 2.80
N ASP A 84 -1.05 19.81 2.72
CA ASP A 84 -0.42 20.15 1.45
C ASP A 84 0.39 18.96 0.91
N ASN A 85 1.11 18.25 1.78
CA ASN A 85 1.79 17.02 1.43
C ASN A 85 0.80 15.89 1.09
N GLU A 86 -0.33 15.76 1.81
CA GLU A 86 -1.39 14.80 1.43
C GLU A 86 -1.90 15.06 0.01
N ASP A 87 -2.23 16.31 -0.33
CA ASP A 87 -2.75 16.68 -1.65
C ASP A 87 -1.74 16.42 -2.77
N ASN A 88 -0.47 16.73 -2.53
CA ASN A 88 0.60 16.45 -3.49
C ASN A 88 0.83 14.95 -3.72
N ILE A 89 0.74 14.14 -2.65
CA ILE A 89 0.87 12.69 -2.74
C ILE A 89 -0.36 12.08 -3.41
N ASP A 90 -1.58 12.53 -3.08
CA ASP A 90 -2.81 12.09 -3.72
C ASP A 90 -2.78 12.37 -5.24
N ALA A 91 -2.41 13.59 -5.63
CA ALA A 91 -2.26 13.95 -7.04
C ALA A 91 -1.24 13.06 -7.77
N ALA A 92 -0.11 12.74 -7.11
CA ALA A 92 0.90 11.83 -7.64
C ALA A 92 0.39 10.39 -7.81
N ALA A 93 -0.29 9.87 -6.79
CA ALA A 93 -0.88 8.54 -6.73
C ALA A 93 -1.97 8.36 -7.81
N ARG A 94 -2.86 9.36 -7.96
CA ARG A 94 -3.87 9.41 -9.04
C ARG A 94 -3.21 9.37 -10.41
N LYS A 95 -2.19 10.20 -10.63
CA LYS A 95 -1.50 10.28 -11.93
C LYS A 95 -0.78 8.98 -12.31
N ARG A 96 -0.35 8.17 -11.33
CA ARG A 96 0.25 6.84 -11.57
C ARG A 96 -0.73 5.68 -11.52
N GLN A 97 -2.01 5.95 -11.24
CA GLN A 97 -3.02 4.91 -11.02
C GLN A 97 -2.50 3.86 -10.02
N MET A 98 -1.98 4.34 -8.89
CA MET A 98 -1.46 3.50 -7.81
C MET A 98 -2.03 4.02 -6.50
N PRO A 99 -2.90 3.25 -5.80
CA PRO A 99 -3.37 3.65 -4.49
C PRO A 99 -2.24 3.52 -3.46
N LEU A 100 -2.24 4.41 -2.48
CA LEU A 100 -1.43 4.31 -1.27
C LEU A 100 -2.34 4.42 -0.06
N VAL A 101 -2.04 3.67 0.99
CA VAL A 101 -2.75 3.78 2.27
C VAL A 101 -1.90 4.62 3.21
N THR A 102 -2.48 5.67 3.78
CA THR A 102 -1.91 6.35 4.95
C THR A 102 -2.48 5.74 6.21
N ARG A 103 -1.65 5.59 7.25
CA ARG A 103 -2.08 5.10 8.57
C ARG A 103 -1.65 6.06 9.67
N ASN A 104 -2.61 6.38 10.55
CA ASN A 104 -2.37 7.07 11.81
C ASN A 104 -3.09 6.31 12.93
N GLY A 105 -2.36 5.47 13.65
CA GLY A 105 -2.95 4.54 14.63
C GLY A 105 -3.92 3.56 13.97
N SER A 106 -5.17 3.56 14.43
CA SER A 106 -6.25 2.73 13.86
C SER A 106 -6.91 3.35 12.63
N GLU A 107 -6.71 4.64 12.40
CA GLU A 107 -7.29 5.35 11.27
C GLU A 107 -6.44 5.15 10.01
N TRP A 108 -7.12 5.05 8.88
CA TRP A 108 -6.48 4.92 7.58
C TRP A 108 -7.27 5.68 6.52
N ARG A 109 -6.57 6.10 5.47
CA ARG A 109 -7.14 6.74 4.28
C ARG A 109 -6.43 6.23 3.04
N VAL A 110 -7.13 6.25 1.90
CA VAL A 110 -6.53 5.99 0.59
C VAL A 110 -6.16 7.32 -0.05
N LEU A 111 -4.90 7.44 -0.48
CA LEU A 111 -4.45 8.48 -1.39
C LEU A 111 -4.34 7.88 -2.79
N GLY A 112 -4.81 8.60 -3.81
CA GLY A 112 -4.87 8.10 -5.18
C GLY A 112 -6.27 7.63 -5.60
N PRO A 113 -6.34 6.68 -6.56
CA PRO A 113 -7.60 6.07 -6.94
C PRO A 113 -8.25 5.35 -5.75
N GLU A 114 -9.55 5.54 -5.57
CA GLU A 114 -10.36 4.84 -4.57
C GLU A 114 -10.85 3.48 -5.11
N PRO A 115 -11.04 2.46 -4.26
CA PRO A 115 -11.72 1.24 -4.67
C PRO A 115 -13.12 1.58 -5.20
N SER A 116 -13.56 0.85 -6.23
CA SER A 116 -14.94 1.02 -6.72
C SER A 116 -15.95 0.67 -5.61
N PRO A 117 -17.18 1.21 -5.66
CA PRO A 117 -18.20 0.93 -4.63
C PRO A 117 -18.45 -0.56 -4.38
N GLY A 118 -18.32 -1.40 -5.42
CA GLY A 118 -18.48 -2.85 -5.30
C GLY A 118 -17.32 -3.56 -4.58
N LEU A 119 -16.12 -2.98 -4.57
CA LEU A 119 -14.93 -3.50 -3.90
C LEU A 119 -14.76 -2.95 -2.47
N LYS A 120 -15.27 -1.74 -2.21
CA LYS A 120 -15.07 -1.01 -0.97
C LYS A 120 -15.40 -1.81 0.31
N PRO A 121 -16.53 -2.54 0.42
CA PRO A 121 -16.82 -3.31 1.65
C PRO A 121 -15.80 -4.42 1.94
N VAL A 122 -15.28 -5.07 0.89
CA VAL A 122 -14.27 -6.14 1.04
C VAL A 122 -12.92 -5.53 1.41
N PHE A 123 -12.58 -4.38 0.82
CA PHE A 123 -11.38 -3.63 1.17
C PHE A 123 -11.39 -3.17 2.63
N GLU A 124 -12.47 -2.55 3.08
CA GLU A 124 -12.62 -2.07 4.45
C GLU A 124 -12.52 -3.21 5.47
N ALA A 125 -13.14 -4.36 5.18
CA ALA A 125 -13.03 -5.54 6.03
C ALA A 125 -11.58 -6.07 6.12
N ALA A 126 -10.86 -6.08 5.00
CA ALA A 126 -9.45 -6.46 4.97
C ALA A 126 -8.57 -5.46 5.75
N MET A 127 -8.82 -4.15 5.58
CA MET A 127 -8.11 -3.08 6.30
C MET A 127 -8.32 -3.15 7.82
N SER A 128 -9.54 -3.45 8.25
CA SER A 128 -9.90 -3.58 9.66
C SER A 128 -9.25 -4.79 10.33
N ARG A 129 -9.16 -5.92 9.64
CA ARG A 129 -8.57 -7.17 10.17
C ARG A 129 -7.06 -7.25 9.98
N GLY A 130 -6.49 -6.40 9.12
CA GLY A 130 -5.08 -6.41 8.73
C GLY A 130 -4.72 -7.55 7.79
N GLU A 131 -5.41 -8.67 7.88
CA GLU A 131 -5.22 -9.85 7.07
C GLU A 131 -6.50 -10.66 7.00
N VAL A 132 -6.81 -11.20 5.82
CA VAL A 132 -8.02 -12.00 5.60
C VAL A 132 -7.81 -13.13 4.57
N THR A 133 -8.54 -14.22 4.74
CA THR A 133 -8.81 -15.19 3.66
C THR A 133 -10.25 -15.06 3.14
N THR A 134 -10.52 -15.65 1.98
CA THR A 134 -11.90 -15.74 1.47
C THR A 134 -12.83 -16.42 2.48
N ALA A 135 -12.35 -17.49 3.13
CA ALA A 135 -13.14 -18.27 4.08
C ALA A 135 -13.51 -17.48 5.35
N GLU A 136 -12.63 -16.58 5.79
CA GLU A 136 -12.89 -15.70 6.94
C GLU A 136 -13.90 -14.60 6.61
N LEU A 137 -13.85 -14.05 5.40
CA LEU A 137 -14.78 -12.98 5.00
C LEU A 137 -16.20 -13.50 4.80
N ILE A 138 -16.39 -14.68 4.22
CA ILE A 138 -17.73 -15.27 4.02
C ILE A 138 -18.42 -15.72 5.33
N ARG A 139 -17.66 -15.89 6.42
CA ARG A 139 -18.19 -16.23 7.75
C ARG A 139 -18.69 -15.00 8.53
N THR A 140 -18.40 -13.80 8.05
CA THR A 140 -18.91 -12.55 8.63
C THR A 140 -20.38 -12.38 8.27
N PRO A 141 -21.26 -11.87 9.16
CA PRO A 141 -22.68 -11.72 8.83
C PRO A 141 -22.87 -10.87 7.57
N TYR A 142 -23.66 -11.42 6.62
CA TYR A 142 -24.40 -10.78 5.53
C TYR A 142 -23.85 -9.43 5.02
N GLU A 143 -23.11 -9.43 3.90
CA GLU A 143 -23.10 -8.32 2.91
C GLU A 143 -22.11 -8.54 1.74
N MET A 144 -21.12 -9.42 1.87
CA MET A 144 -20.06 -9.53 0.85
C MET A 144 -20.39 -10.45 -0.35
N GLY A 145 -21.44 -11.27 -0.23
CA GLY A 145 -21.91 -12.19 -1.28
C GLY A 145 -21.29 -13.59 -1.21
N SER A 146 -21.40 -14.36 -2.29
CA SER A 146 -20.88 -15.74 -2.35
C SER A 146 -19.35 -15.81 -2.28
N ALA A 147 -18.81 -16.98 -1.94
CA ALA A 147 -17.36 -17.21 -1.88
C ALA A 147 -16.62 -16.84 -3.18
N ASN A 148 -17.21 -17.17 -4.34
CA ASN A 148 -16.65 -16.80 -5.64
C ASN A 148 -16.61 -15.28 -5.85
N ASN A 149 -17.66 -14.57 -5.41
CA ASN A 149 -17.71 -13.11 -5.49
C ASN A 149 -16.61 -12.48 -4.62
N VAL A 150 -16.51 -12.90 -3.35
CA VAL A 150 -15.50 -12.38 -2.41
C VAL A 150 -14.08 -12.66 -2.91
N SER A 151 -13.80 -13.90 -3.36
CA SER A 151 -12.48 -14.25 -3.88
C SER A 151 -12.10 -13.41 -5.10
N ASN A 152 -13.05 -13.12 -6.00
CA ASN A 152 -12.80 -12.27 -7.15
C ASN A 152 -12.53 -10.81 -6.76
N LYS A 153 -13.28 -10.27 -5.80
CA LYS A 153 -13.06 -8.91 -5.29
C LYS A 153 -11.71 -8.76 -4.60
N LEU A 154 -11.31 -9.71 -3.76
CA LEU A 154 -10.00 -9.73 -3.12
C LEU A 154 -8.86 -9.78 -4.14
N ARG A 155 -9.01 -10.61 -5.19
CA ARG A 155 -8.05 -10.67 -6.29
C ARG A 155 -7.96 -9.34 -7.03
N GLN A 156 -9.08 -8.72 -7.38
CA GLN A 156 -9.10 -7.40 -8.04
C GLN A 156 -8.42 -6.32 -7.18
N LEU A 157 -8.69 -6.32 -5.87
CA LEU A 157 -8.04 -5.40 -4.93
C LEU A 157 -6.53 -5.62 -4.88
N ALA A 158 -6.07 -6.87 -4.93
CA ALA A 158 -4.64 -7.18 -4.95
C ALA A 158 -3.97 -6.80 -6.28
N GLU A 159 -4.60 -7.10 -7.41
CA GLU A 159 -4.11 -6.74 -8.76
C GLU A 159 -4.04 -5.21 -8.94
N ALA A 160 -4.94 -4.47 -8.30
CA ALA A 160 -4.95 -3.01 -8.30
C ALA A 160 -4.04 -2.37 -7.24
N GLY A 161 -3.38 -3.16 -6.39
CA GLY A 161 -2.39 -2.68 -5.42
C GLY A 161 -2.94 -2.22 -4.07
N TYR A 162 -4.23 -2.43 -3.79
CA TYR A 162 -4.83 -2.12 -2.50
C TYR A 162 -4.46 -3.13 -1.41
N LEU A 163 -4.25 -4.39 -1.80
CA LEU A 163 -3.92 -5.50 -0.91
C LEU A 163 -2.74 -6.29 -1.46
N LEU A 164 -2.07 -7.04 -0.60
CA LEU A 164 -1.03 -7.97 -1.01
C LEU A 164 -1.55 -9.40 -0.91
N ARG A 165 -1.53 -10.13 -2.03
CA ARG A 165 -1.94 -11.54 -2.08
C ARG A 165 -0.75 -12.45 -1.81
N ARG A 166 -0.97 -13.49 -1.00
CA ARG A 166 -0.02 -14.57 -0.74
C ARG A 166 -0.69 -15.92 -0.87
N GLU A 167 0.00 -16.86 -1.50
CA GLU A 167 -0.39 -18.27 -1.48
C GLU A 167 -0.03 -18.82 -0.09
N ASP A 168 -0.99 -19.47 0.53
CA ASP A 168 -0.84 -20.13 1.81
C ASP A 168 -0.91 -21.66 1.58
N ALA A 169 -0.07 -22.41 2.29
CA ALA A 169 -0.06 -23.86 2.17
C ALA A 169 -1.24 -24.41 2.98
N SER A 170 -2.34 -24.81 2.32
CA SER A 170 -3.46 -25.40 3.04
C SER A 170 -3.12 -26.80 3.54
N ALA A 171 -3.54 -27.11 4.77
CA ALA A 171 -3.45 -28.46 5.34
C ALA A 171 -4.30 -29.50 4.59
N SER A 172 -5.20 -29.05 3.70
CA SER A 172 -6.13 -29.90 2.93
C SER A 172 -5.69 -30.17 1.48
N GLY A 173 -4.51 -29.70 1.06
CA GLY A 173 -3.98 -29.88 -0.30
C GLY A 173 -4.58 -28.94 -1.36
N GLY A 174 -5.45 -28.02 -0.96
CA GLY A 174 -5.99 -26.96 -1.83
C GLY A 174 -5.12 -25.69 -1.78
N LYS A 175 -5.22 -24.84 -2.81
CA LYS A 175 -4.58 -23.52 -2.79
C LYS A 175 -5.44 -22.55 -1.98
N GLU A 176 -4.99 -22.18 -0.79
CA GLU A 176 -5.58 -21.08 -0.03
C GLU A 176 -4.80 -19.79 -0.30
N TYR A 177 -5.50 -18.65 -0.29
CA TYR A 177 -4.87 -17.35 -0.47
C TYR A 177 -5.21 -16.44 0.71
N ARG A 178 -4.18 -15.76 1.17
CA ARG A 178 -4.21 -14.75 2.22
C ARG A 178 -4.02 -13.38 1.60
N TYR A 179 -4.80 -12.41 2.04
CA TYR A 179 -4.76 -11.04 1.55
C TYR A 179 -4.41 -10.11 2.71
N LEU A 180 -3.32 -9.39 2.55
CA LEU A 180 -2.70 -8.58 3.58
C LEU A 180 -2.99 -7.11 3.29
N ALA A 181 -3.49 -6.40 4.29
CA ALA A 181 -3.60 -4.96 4.24
C ALA A 181 -2.19 -4.31 4.27
N PRO A 182 -2.00 -3.17 3.58
CA PRO A 182 -0.86 -2.32 3.83
C PRO A 182 -0.83 -1.85 5.29
N CYS A 183 0.36 -1.81 5.88
CA CYS A 183 0.61 -1.48 7.28
C CYS A 183 1.73 -0.47 7.38
#